data_AF-A0A9X4PAM8-F1
#
_entry.id   AF-A0A9X4PAM8-F1
#
_cell.length_a   1.000
_cell.length_b   1.000
_cell.length_c   1.000
_cell.angle_alpha   90.00
_cell.angle_beta   90.00
_cell.angle_gamma   90.00
#
_symmetry.space_group_name_H-M   'P 1'
#
loop_
_entity.id
_entity.type
_entity.pdbx_description
1 polymer ?
#
loop_
_entity_poly.entity_id
_entity_poly.type
_entity_poly.pdbx_seq_one_letter_code
_entity_poly.pdbx_strand_id
1 'polypeptide(L)'
;MIDVSTPQARDRFYHSGDWRRARKQVLKRDNKECQWCKAEGRVTTAKTATLEIDHIKELQHYPELALKLSNLRTLCHDCHNKRHNRHKDNQFDDEIFDF
;
A
#
# COMPACT_ATOMS: atom_id res chain seq x y z
N MET A 1 20.53 -3.48 -10.26
CA MET A 1 19.72 -2.71 -9.28
C MET A 1 18.36 -2.47 -9.90
N ILE A 2 17.29 -2.44 -9.10
CA ILE A 2 15.96 -2.13 -9.62
C ILE A 2 15.94 -0.64 -9.93
N ASP A 3 15.78 -0.29 -11.21
CA ASP A 3 15.63 1.11 -11.61
C ASP A 3 14.19 1.55 -11.36
N VAL A 4 14.02 2.63 -10.60
CA VAL A 4 12.72 3.24 -10.26
C VAL A 4 12.73 4.75 -10.54
N SER A 5 13.74 5.22 -11.26
CA SER A 5 14.03 6.64 -11.50
C SER A 5 12.99 7.28 -12.42
N THR A 6 12.40 6.49 -13.33
CA THR A 6 11.39 6.95 -14.29
C THR A 6 10.05 6.28 -14.05
N PRO A 7 8.92 6.91 -14.44
CA PRO A 7 7.59 6.29 -14.39
C PRO A 7 7.54 4.94 -15.11
N GLN A 8 8.20 4.82 -16.27
CA GLN A 8 8.25 3.59 -17.06
C GLN A 8 9.05 2.49 -16.36
N ALA A 9 10.12 2.83 -15.66
CA ALA A 9 10.91 1.86 -14.89
C ALA A 9 10.12 1.32 -13.69
N ARG A 10 9.38 2.20 -12.99
CA ARG A 10 8.46 1.78 -11.91
C ARG A 10 7.34 0.88 -12.44
N ASP A 11 6.76 1.24 -13.57
CA ASP A 11 5.72 0.42 -14.21
C ASP A 11 6.23 -0.99 -14.55
N ARG A 12 7.42 -1.09 -15.14
CA ARG A 12 8.09 -2.38 -15.40
C ARG A 12 8.33 -3.17 -14.11
N PHE A 13 8.74 -2.51 -13.03
CA PHE A 13 8.92 -3.15 -11.73
C PHE A 13 7.60 -3.75 -11.22
N TYR A 14 6.51 -2.99 -11.23
CA TYR A 14 5.20 -3.49 -10.77
C TYR A 14 4.61 -4.57 -11.67
N HIS A 15 4.96 -4.59 -12.96
CA HIS A 15 4.55 -5.66 -13.88
C HIS A 15 5.48 -6.89 -13.85
N SER A 16 6.64 -6.78 -13.21
CA SER A 16 7.64 -7.85 -13.14
C SER A 16 7.10 -9.12 -12.48
N GLY A 17 7.63 -10.28 -12.89
CA GLY A 17 7.35 -11.55 -12.24
C GLY A 17 7.84 -11.58 -10.79
N ASP A 18 8.94 -10.89 -10.51
CA ASP A 18 9.57 -10.82 -9.19
C ASP A 18 8.65 -10.13 -8.18
N TRP A 19 8.08 -8.99 -8.56
CA TRP A 19 7.08 -8.29 -7.74
C TRP A 19 5.84 -9.16 -7.50
N ARG A 20 5.33 -9.82 -8.55
CA ARG A 20 4.19 -10.74 -8.41
C ARG A 20 4.47 -11.88 -7.43
N ARG A 21 5.70 -12.42 -7.41
CA ARG A 21 6.12 -13.45 -6.43
C ARG A 21 6.21 -12.88 -5.02
N ALA A 22 6.89 -11.74 -4.85
CA ALA A 22 7.01 -11.07 -3.55
C ALA A 22 5.63 -10.73 -2.97
N ARG A 23 4.73 -10.15 -3.77
CA ARG A 23 3.34 -9.84 -3.39
C ARG A 23 2.60 -11.07 -2.88
N LYS A 24 2.69 -12.20 -3.58
CA LYS A 24 2.06 -13.46 -3.12
C LYS A 24 2.64 -13.95 -1.79
N GLN A 25 3.96 -13.86 -1.61
CA GLN A 25 4.62 -14.27 -0.37
C GLN A 25 4.19 -13.39 0.82
N VAL A 26 4.15 -12.06 0.64
CA VAL A 26 3.71 -11.11 1.67
C VAL A 26 2.24 -11.34 2.04
N LEU A 27 1.35 -11.46 1.05
CA LEU A 27 -0.07 -11.74 1.31
C LEU A 27 -0.27 -13.07 2.06
N LYS A 28 0.52 -14.11 1.72
CA LYS A 28 0.46 -15.39 2.43
C LYS A 28 0.96 -15.27 3.88
N ARG A 29 2.09 -14.58 4.09
CA ARG A 29 2.66 -14.32 5.43
C ARG A 29 1.67 -13.56 6.31
N ASP A 30 1.02 -12.56 5.73
CA ASP A 30 0.09 -11.66 6.41
C ASP A 30 -1.32 -12.24 6.54
N ASN A 31 -1.52 -13.52 6.22
CA ASN A 31 -2.83 -14.21 6.19
C ASN A 31 -3.90 -13.48 5.36
N LYS A 32 -3.49 -12.72 4.35
CA LYS A 32 -4.36 -11.86 3.52
C LYS A 32 -5.18 -10.89 4.39
N GLU A 33 -4.52 -10.29 5.37
CA GLU A 33 -5.10 -9.37 6.33
C GLU A 33 -4.27 -8.08 6.42
N CYS A 34 -4.95 -6.95 6.60
CA CYS A 34 -4.31 -5.66 6.89
C CYS A 34 -3.57 -5.72 8.23
N GLN A 35 -2.26 -5.48 8.21
CA GLN A 35 -1.43 -5.55 9.41
C GLN A 35 -1.69 -4.40 10.40
N TRP A 36 -2.16 -3.24 9.92
CA TRP A 36 -2.53 -2.13 10.80
C TRP A 36 -3.86 -2.38 11.50
N CYS A 37 -4.90 -2.77 10.77
CA CYS A 37 -6.17 -3.13 11.36
C CYS A 37 -6.00 -4.24 12.40
N LYS A 38 -5.18 -5.26 12.09
CA LYS A 38 -4.86 -6.33 13.03
C LYS A 38 -4.22 -5.82 14.33
N ALA A 39 -3.28 -4.88 14.23
CA ALA A 39 -2.66 -4.25 15.40
C ALA A 39 -3.67 -3.45 16.25
N GLU A 40 -4.71 -2.92 15.61
CA GLU A 40 -5.85 -2.24 16.27
C GLU A 40 -6.94 -3.23 16.77
N GLY A 41 -6.72 -4.55 16.67
CA GLY A 41 -7.70 -5.57 17.06
C GLY A 41 -8.86 -5.76 16.08
N ARG A 42 -8.76 -5.24 14.86
CA ARG A 42 -9.77 -5.34 13.80
C ARG A 42 -9.35 -6.35 12.74
N VAL A 43 -10.31 -7.13 12.25
CA VAL A 43 -10.08 -8.08 11.16
C VAL A 43 -10.47 -7.43 9.84
N THR A 44 -9.49 -7.21 8.95
CA THR A 44 -9.73 -6.64 7.62
C THR A 44 -9.02 -7.47 6.57
N THR A 45 -9.80 -8.16 5.75
CA THR A 45 -9.29 -9.14 4.77
C THR A 45 -9.70 -8.76 3.36
N ALA A 46 -9.21 -9.51 2.36
CA ALA A 46 -9.61 -9.34 0.96
C ALA A 46 -11.12 -9.52 0.70
N LYS A 47 -11.89 -10.06 1.66
CA LYS A 47 -13.35 -10.15 1.58
C LYS A 47 -14.06 -8.84 1.94
N THR A 48 -13.43 -8.02 2.77
CA THR A 48 -14.03 -6.81 3.35
C THR A 48 -13.43 -5.53 2.79
N ALA A 49 -12.19 -5.57 2.28
CA ALA A 49 -11.53 -4.42 1.70
C ALA A 49 -10.48 -4.82 0.65
N THR A 50 -10.17 -3.89 -0.25
CA THR A 50 -9.03 -4.03 -1.17
C THR A 50 -7.73 -4.00 -0.38
N LEU A 51 -6.89 -5.01 -0.60
CA LEU A 51 -5.57 -5.12 0.03
C LEU A 51 -4.46 -4.72 -0.93
N GLU A 52 -3.55 -3.89 -0.43
CA GLU A 52 -2.41 -3.34 -1.14
C GLU A 52 -1.12 -3.70 -0.39
N ILE A 53 -0.03 -3.84 -1.15
CA ILE A 53 1.28 -4.07 -0.56
C ILE A 53 2.00 -2.74 -0.52
N ASP A 54 2.28 -2.32 0.70
CA ASP A 54 2.95 -1.08 1.02
C ASP A 54 4.43 -1.33 1.29
N HIS A 55 5.29 -0.48 0.73
CA HIS A 55 6.71 -0.44 1.02
C HIS A 55 6.93 0.37 2.30
N ILE A 56 7.42 -0.25 3.38
CA ILE A 56 7.67 0.43 4.67
C ILE A 56 8.64 1.58 4.47
N LYS A 57 9.79 1.28 3.86
CA LYS A 57 10.72 2.27 3.30
C LYS A 57 10.41 2.46 1.83
N GLU A 58 10.19 3.72 1.45
CA GLU A 58 9.77 4.11 0.11
C GLU A 58 10.68 3.57 -0.99
N LEU A 59 10.04 3.05 -2.04
CA LEU A 59 10.72 2.46 -3.18
C LEU A 59 11.69 3.42 -3.86
N GLN A 60 11.35 4.71 -3.92
CA GLN A 60 12.17 5.75 -4.55
C GLN A 60 13.52 5.96 -3.86
N HIS A 61 13.57 5.80 -2.53
CA HIS A 61 14.77 6.04 -1.74
C HIS A 61 15.56 4.76 -1.46
N TYR A 62 14.89 3.60 -1.47
CA TYR A 62 15.49 2.31 -1.12
C TYR A 62 15.14 1.22 -2.15
N PRO A 63 15.54 1.37 -3.42
CA PRO A 63 15.26 0.39 -4.47
C PRO A 63 15.87 -1.00 -4.19
N GLU A 64 16.94 -1.09 -3.40
CA GLU A 64 17.55 -2.34 -2.95
C GLU A 64 16.67 -3.12 -1.96
N LEU A 65 15.66 -2.47 -1.38
CA LEU A 65 14.68 -3.08 -0.47
C LEU A 65 13.35 -3.41 -1.16
N ALA A 66 13.21 -3.13 -2.45
CA ALA A 66 11.95 -3.22 -3.18
C ALA A 66 11.26 -4.59 -3.13
N LEU A 67 12.05 -5.66 -3.08
CA LEU A 67 11.59 -7.05 -3.03
C LEU A 67 11.85 -7.73 -1.68
N LYS A 68 12.41 -7.02 -0.69
CA LYS A 68 12.65 -7.60 0.63
C LYS A 68 11.34 -7.71 1.39
N LEU A 69 10.94 -8.93 1.75
CA LEU A 69 9.69 -9.18 2.48
C LEU A 69 9.59 -8.38 3.78
N SER A 70 10.71 -8.14 4.47
CA SER A 70 10.75 -7.32 5.68
C SER A 70 10.44 -5.84 5.44
N ASN A 71 10.57 -5.35 4.21
CA ASN A 71 10.22 -3.99 3.80
C ASN A 71 8.81 -3.91 3.21
N LEU A 72 8.07 -5.01 3.16
CA LEU A 72 6.74 -5.07 2.57
C LEU A 72 5.71 -5.45 3.64
N ARG A 73 4.54 -4.80 3.60
CA ARG A 73 3.41 -5.13 4.47
C ARG A 73 2.09 -5.04 3.73
N THR A 74 1.14 -5.88 4.12
CA THR A 74 -0.23 -5.83 3.63
C THR A 74 -1.03 -4.78 4.39
N LEU A 75 -1.60 -3.81 3.67
CA LEU A 75 -2.54 -2.82 4.21
C LEU A 75 -3.85 -2.87 3.43
N CYS A 76 -4.96 -2.47 4.07
CA CYS A 76 -6.16 -2.12 3.31
C CYS A 76 -5.99 -0.76 2.64
N HIS A 77 -6.78 -0.50 1.61
CA HIS A 77 -6.78 0.77 0.87
C HIS A 77 -6.86 2.00 1.80
N ASP A 78 -7.69 1.95 2.85
CA ASP A 78 -7.86 3.06 3.79
C ASP A 78 -6.59 3.30 4.64
N CYS A 79 -5.99 2.23 5.18
CA CYS A 79 -4.73 2.32 5.90
C CYS A 79 -3.58 2.77 4.99
N HIS A 80 -3.57 2.33 3.74
CA HIS A 80 -2.56 2.75 2.76
C HIS A 80 -2.70 4.24 2.43
N ASN A 81 -3.92 4.73 2.22
CA ASN A 81 -4.16 6.17 2.02
C ASN A 81 -3.80 7.00 3.26
N LYS A 82 -4.16 6.53 4.47
CA LYS A 82 -3.77 7.17 5.73
C LYS A 82 -2.25 7.29 5.86
N ARG A 83 -1.51 6.25 5.47
CA ARG A 83 -0.04 6.27 5.47
C ARG A 83 0.53 7.33 4.52
N HIS A 84 0.01 7.39 3.29
CA HIS A 84 0.48 8.35 2.28
C HIS A 84 -0.13 9.75 2.44
N ASN A 85 -0.85 9.98 3.54
CA ASN A 85 -1.64 11.19 3.78
C ASN A 85 -2.52 11.58 2.57
N ARG A 86 -2.99 10.57 1.81
CA ARG A 86 -3.94 10.74 0.69
C ARG A 86 -5.36 10.85 1.23
N HIS A 87 -5.54 11.63 2.30
CA HIS A 87 -6.85 12.11 2.64
C HIS A 87 -7.26 13.02 1.49
N LYS A 88 -8.32 12.63 0.76
CA LYS A 88 -9.10 13.61 0.04
C LYS A 88 -9.55 14.59 1.10
N ASP A 89 -9.04 15.81 1.04
CA ASP A 89 -9.82 16.97 1.46
C ASP A 89 -11.08 16.96 0.59
N ASN A 90 -12.07 16.14 0.97
CA ASN A 90 -13.46 16.42 0.68
C ASN A 90 -13.80 17.62 1.58
N GLN A 91 -13.32 18.80 1.21
CA GLN A 91 -13.96 20.04 1.61
C GLN A 91 -15.30 20.06 0.88
N PHE A 92 -16.30 19.38 1.46
CA PHE A 92 -17.67 19.84 1.29
C PHE A 92 -17.77 21.08 2.17
N ASP A 93 -17.58 22.24 1.56
CA ASP A 93 -17.93 23.52 2.17
C ASP A 93 -19.47 23.57 2.25
N ASP A 94 -20.04 22.93 3.27
CA ASP A 94 -21.46 23.01 3.62
C ASP A 94 -21.75 24.23 4.55
N GLU A 95 -21.04 25.34 4.34
CA GLU A 95 -21.41 26.67 4.81
C GLU A 95 -21.67 27.47 3.52
N ILE A 96 -22.87 27.94 3.13
CA ILE A 96 -23.90 28.67 3.87
C ILE A 96 -25.19 28.61 3.03
N PHE A 97 -26.26 27.99 3.54
CA PHE A 97 -27.62 28.35 3.11
C PHE A 97 -27.99 29.63 3.87
N ASP A 98 -27.74 30.79 3.27
CA ASP A 98 -28.31 32.04 3.75
C ASP A 98 -29.78 32.08 3.31
N PHE A 99 -30.64 32.21 4.32
CA PHE A 99 -32.07 32.50 4.20
C PHE A 99 -32.29 33.98 3.87
#